data_AF-A0A372E068-F1
#
_entry.id   AF-A0A372E068-F1
#
_cell.length_a   1.000
_cell.length_b   1.000
_cell.length_c   1.000
_cell.angle_alpha   90.00
_cell.angle_beta   90.00
_cell.angle_gamma   90.00
#
_symmetry.space_group_name_H-M   'P 1'
#
loop_
_entity.id
_entity.type
_entity.pdbx_description
1 polymer ?
#
loop_
_entity_poly.entity_id
_entity_poly.type
_entity_poly.pdbx_seq_one_letter_code
_entity_poly.pdbx_strand_id
1 'polypeptide(L)'
;MLRSFLTWFSLLIMATALAACCGSTACECDDTFADAVGLEFSADTTSANPTGFRARQVDTVYLVRVPRDTAQKPRADTVQLVRSIARFSQPVIINNTTPFAQAGNRKLDGYSYQLYLAPARRAAPTFRLTIDSVQLNTDFRAEGCCTCFENNRKLVYLNGNLTPFDQTDLTRNNGLVPLTISRKP
;
A
#
# COMPACT_ATOMS: atom_id res chain seq x y z
N MET A 1 37.15 3.52 -47.83
CA MET A 1 36.48 2.38 -47.16
C MET A 1 36.74 2.32 -45.65
N LEU A 2 37.89 2.78 -45.12
CA LEU A 2 38.21 2.75 -43.69
C LEU A 2 37.24 3.54 -42.77
N ARG A 3 36.64 4.63 -43.25
CA ARG A 3 35.70 5.47 -42.47
C ARG A 3 34.42 4.74 -42.06
N SER A 4 33.93 3.80 -42.89
CA SER A 4 32.71 3.04 -42.58
C SER A 4 32.94 2.01 -41.47
N PHE A 5 34.11 1.37 -41.47
CA PHE A 5 34.41 0.33 -40.48
C PHE A 5 34.54 0.92 -39.07
N LEU A 6 35.18 2.09 -38.95
CA LEU A 6 35.34 2.78 -37.66
C LEU A 6 33.99 3.20 -37.06
N THR A 7 33.08 3.75 -37.87
CA THR A 7 31.74 4.15 -37.41
C THR A 7 30.89 2.96 -36.94
N TRP A 8 30.96 1.83 -37.63
CA TRP A 8 30.24 0.62 -37.21
C TRP A 8 30.81 0.04 -35.91
N PHE A 9 32.13 0.08 -35.75
CA PHE A 9 32.78 -0.36 -34.51
C PHE A 9 32.43 0.56 -33.33
N SER A 10 32.41 1.88 -33.53
CA SER A 10 31.98 2.83 -32.51
C SER A 10 30.51 2.65 -32.09
N LEU A 11 29.62 2.38 -33.03
CA LEU A 11 28.20 2.10 -32.73
C LEU A 11 28.04 0.79 -31.95
N LEU A 12 28.79 -0.26 -32.30
CA LEU A 12 28.79 -1.52 -31.57
C LEU A 12 29.31 -1.36 -30.14
N ILE A 13 30.39 -0.60 -29.93
CA ILE A 13 30.93 -0.32 -28.59
C ILE A 13 29.94 0.48 -27.75
N MET A 14 29.26 1.49 -28.32
CA MET A 14 28.26 2.25 -27.58
C MET A 14 27.06 1.37 -27.20
N ALA A 15 26.58 0.52 -28.11
CA ALA A 15 25.47 -0.39 -27.84
C ALA A 15 25.80 -1.40 -26.74
N THR A 16 27.01 -1.96 -26.73
CA THR A 16 27.44 -2.92 -25.69
C THR A 16 27.69 -2.25 -24.34
N ALA A 17 28.19 -1.01 -24.32
CA ALA A 17 28.35 -0.24 -23.08
C ALA A 17 27.00 0.11 -22.42
N LEU A 18 26.01 0.52 -23.22
CA LEU A 18 24.63 0.78 -22.75
C LEU A 18 23.95 -0.51 -22.26
N ALA A 19 24.09 -1.61 -23.00
CA ALA A 19 23.54 -2.91 -22.61
C ALA A 19 24.22 -3.47 -21.34
N ALA A 20 25.51 -3.23 -21.13
CA ALA A 20 26.21 -3.63 -19.92
C ALA A 20 25.79 -2.81 -18.69
N CYS A 21 25.46 -1.53 -18.87
CA CYS A 21 25.02 -0.65 -17.80
C CYS A 21 23.62 -1.03 -17.29
N CYS A 22 22.71 -1.47 -18.17
CA CYS A 22 21.32 -1.78 -17.79
C CYS A 22 20.96 -3.28 -17.79
N GLY A 23 21.84 -4.16 -18.27
CA GLY A 23 21.57 -5.59 -18.41
C GLY A 23 22.20 -6.49 -17.34
N SER A 24 23.09 -5.97 -16.47
CA SER A 24 23.85 -6.78 -15.50
C SER A 24 23.39 -6.65 -14.05
N THR A 25 22.53 -5.69 -13.72
CA THR A 25 21.97 -5.52 -12.38
C THR A 25 20.48 -5.83 -12.44
N ALA A 26 20.07 -6.97 -11.86
CA ALA A 26 18.67 -7.14 -11.49
C ALA A 26 18.35 -6.01 -10.49
N CYS A 27 17.41 -5.14 -10.85
CA CYS A 27 16.95 -4.09 -9.93
C CYS A 27 16.19 -4.77 -8.79
N GLU A 28 16.86 -5.02 -7.66
CA GLU A 28 16.22 -5.52 -6.45
C GLU A 28 15.63 -4.32 -5.69
N CYS A 29 14.62 -3.69 -6.30
CA CYS A 29 13.82 -2.70 -5.59
C CYS A 29 12.80 -3.45 -4.74
N ASP A 30 12.97 -3.46 -3.42
CA ASP A 30 11.89 -3.85 -2.53
C ASP A 30 10.95 -2.66 -2.37
N ASP A 31 10.02 -2.47 -3.31
CA ASP A 31 9.03 -1.38 -3.30
C ASP A 31 7.61 -1.88 -2.97
N THR A 32 7.50 -3.15 -2.57
CA THR A 32 6.23 -3.87 -2.37
C THR A 32 5.24 -3.10 -1.48
N PHE A 33 5.74 -2.43 -0.44
CA PHE A 33 4.91 -1.67 0.51
C PHE A 33 5.19 -0.17 0.53
N ALA A 34 5.94 0.37 -0.45
CA ALA A 34 6.20 1.80 -0.56
C ALA A 34 4.87 2.59 -0.57
N ASP A 35 3.89 2.13 -1.35
CA ASP A 35 2.55 2.73 -1.47
C ASP A 35 1.45 1.93 -0.76
N ALA A 36 1.78 1.26 0.36
CA ALA A 36 0.83 0.42 1.07
C ALA A 36 0.53 0.91 2.48
N VAL A 37 -0.74 0.91 2.85
CA VAL A 37 -1.23 1.03 4.23
C VAL A 37 -1.47 -0.36 4.79
N GLY A 38 -0.87 -0.65 5.94
CA GLY A 38 -1.09 -1.89 6.69
C GLY A 38 -2.05 -1.67 7.84
N LEU A 39 -3.04 -2.55 7.99
CA LEU A 39 -4.02 -2.52 9.06
C LEU A 39 -4.01 -3.86 9.81
N GLU A 40 -3.47 -3.88 11.02
CA GLU A 40 -3.36 -5.10 11.82
C GLU A 40 -4.39 -5.09 12.95
N PHE A 41 -5.17 -6.15 13.10
CA PHE A 41 -6.12 -6.23 14.21
C PHE A 41 -5.41 -6.70 15.47
N SER A 42 -5.54 -5.94 16.55
CA SER A 42 -4.98 -6.34 17.85
C SER A 42 -5.53 -7.70 18.29
N ALA A 43 -4.65 -8.59 18.73
CA ALA A 43 -4.99 -9.90 19.30
C ALA A 43 -5.23 -9.84 20.82
N ASP A 44 -5.12 -8.67 21.44
CA ASP A 44 -5.14 -8.51 22.89
C ASP A 44 -6.53 -8.78 23.49
N THR A 45 -6.79 -10.05 23.74
CA THR A 45 -8.05 -10.55 24.30
C THR A 45 -7.93 -10.98 25.76
N THR A 46 -6.72 -10.91 26.33
CA THR A 46 -6.38 -11.46 27.66
C THR A 46 -5.86 -10.41 28.63
N SER A 47 -5.57 -9.17 28.21
CA SER A 47 -5.18 -8.11 29.14
C SER A 47 -6.31 -7.75 30.11
N ALA A 48 -5.97 -7.00 31.17
CA ALA A 48 -6.94 -6.52 32.17
C ALA A 48 -8.08 -5.69 31.55
N ASN A 49 -7.83 -5.04 30.41
CA ASN A 49 -8.80 -4.28 29.63
C ASN A 49 -8.71 -4.68 28.16
N PRO A 50 -9.30 -5.83 27.75
CA PRO A 50 -9.08 -6.38 26.43
C PRO A 50 -9.60 -5.44 25.35
N THR A 51 -8.72 -5.01 24.46
CA THR A 51 -9.03 -4.12 23.33
C THR A 51 -8.95 -4.81 21.98
N GLY A 52 -8.51 -6.07 21.94
CA GLY A 52 -8.32 -6.85 20.73
C GLY A 52 -9.58 -7.52 20.18
N PHE A 53 -9.41 -8.13 19.02
CA PHE A 53 -10.42 -8.88 18.28
C PHE A 53 -10.19 -10.38 18.44
N ARG A 54 -11.26 -11.17 18.40
CA ARG A 54 -11.17 -12.62 18.21
C ARG A 54 -11.11 -12.94 16.72
N ALA A 55 -10.45 -14.02 16.35
CA ALA A 55 -10.32 -14.42 14.94
C ALA A 55 -11.67 -14.51 14.19
N ARG A 56 -12.72 -15.06 14.82
CA ARG A 56 -14.07 -15.14 14.25
C ARG A 56 -14.77 -13.80 14.05
N GLN A 57 -14.24 -12.70 14.60
CA GLN A 57 -14.84 -11.37 14.47
C GLN A 57 -14.26 -10.60 13.30
N VAL A 58 -13.10 -11.04 12.77
CA VAL A 58 -12.40 -10.43 11.63
C VAL A 58 -12.26 -11.42 10.46
N ASP A 59 -13.05 -12.50 10.48
CA ASP A 59 -13.08 -13.52 9.43
C ASP A 59 -13.57 -12.92 8.10
N THR A 60 -14.45 -11.92 8.19
CA THR A 60 -14.98 -11.18 7.05
C THR A 60 -14.75 -9.69 7.26
N VAL A 61 -13.81 -9.14 6.48
CA VAL A 61 -13.51 -7.72 6.43
C VAL A 61 -14.07 -7.16 5.14
N TYR A 62 -14.89 -6.13 5.22
CA TYR A 62 -15.31 -5.38 4.05
C TYR A 62 -14.48 -4.10 3.96
N LEU A 63 -13.94 -3.86 2.77
CA LEU A 63 -13.27 -2.63 2.42
C LEU A 63 -14.08 -1.91 1.37
N VAL A 64 -14.33 -0.63 1.60
CA VAL A 64 -14.95 0.27 0.65
C VAL A 64 -13.94 1.34 0.31
N ARG A 65 -13.72 1.65 -0.97
CA ARG A 65 -12.98 2.84 -1.39
C ARG A 65 -13.93 3.81 -2.07
N VAL A 66 -13.75 5.10 -1.82
CA VAL A 66 -14.53 6.18 -2.43
C VAL A 66 -13.56 7.21 -2.98
N PRO A 67 -13.59 7.52 -4.30
CA PRO A 67 -12.79 8.62 -4.85
C PRO A 67 -13.07 9.92 -4.11
N ARG A 68 -12.02 10.69 -3.80
CA ARG A 68 -12.15 11.98 -3.08
C ARG A 68 -12.54 13.16 -3.99
N ASP A 69 -12.61 12.94 -5.30
CA ASP A 69 -12.98 13.94 -6.29
C ASP A 69 -14.46 14.35 -6.15
N THR A 70 -14.72 15.64 -6.18
CA THR A 70 -16.04 16.26 -5.95
C THR A 70 -16.77 16.61 -7.23
N ALA A 71 -16.14 16.53 -8.40
CA ALA A 71 -16.73 16.98 -9.66
C ALA A 71 -17.85 16.05 -10.18
N GLN A 72 -17.84 14.77 -9.78
CA GLN A 72 -18.88 13.78 -10.09
C GLN A 72 -19.19 12.94 -8.86
N LYS A 73 -20.43 12.42 -8.75
CA LYS A 73 -20.81 11.53 -7.65
C LYS A 73 -19.86 10.32 -7.63
N PRO A 74 -18.96 10.21 -6.63
CA PRO A 74 -17.92 9.19 -6.66
C PRO A 74 -18.58 7.81 -6.47
N ARG A 75 -18.31 6.89 -7.41
CA ARG A 75 -18.77 5.51 -7.31
C ARG A 75 -17.88 4.77 -6.31
N ALA A 76 -18.49 4.25 -5.26
CA ALA A 76 -17.79 3.44 -4.27
C ALA A 76 -17.56 2.03 -4.81
N ASP A 77 -16.36 1.50 -4.62
CA ASP A 77 -16.05 0.10 -4.85
C ASP A 77 -16.00 -0.63 -3.51
N THR A 78 -16.48 -1.87 -3.46
CA THR A 78 -16.42 -2.70 -2.25
C THR A 78 -15.72 -4.02 -2.57
N VAL A 79 -14.77 -4.39 -1.73
CA VAL A 79 -14.15 -5.72 -1.73
C VAL A 79 -14.43 -6.40 -0.40
N GLN A 80 -14.72 -7.70 -0.46
CA GLN A 80 -14.84 -8.56 0.70
C GLN A 80 -13.57 -9.40 0.83
N LEU A 81 -12.92 -9.33 1.98
CA LEU A 81 -11.78 -10.16 2.33
C LEU A 81 -12.26 -11.23 3.32
N VAL A 82 -12.25 -12.49 2.88
CA VAL A 82 -12.50 -13.64 3.74
C VAL A 82 -11.15 -14.17 4.22
N ARG A 83 -10.98 -14.25 5.54
CA ARG A 83 -9.71 -14.54 6.20
C ARG A 83 -9.85 -15.81 7.03
N SER A 84 -8.87 -16.71 6.90
CA SER A 84 -8.78 -17.86 7.78
C SER A 84 -8.24 -17.45 9.16
N ILE A 85 -8.51 -18.26 10.18
CA ILE A 85 -8.00 -18.05 11.54
C ILE A 85 -6.46 -17.96 11.54
N ALA A 86 -5.78 -18.75 10.71
CA ALA A 86 -4.32 -18.74 10.60
C ALA A 86 -3.75 -17.41 10.06
N ARG A 87 -4.56 -16.64 9.31
CA ARG A 87 -4.17 -15.33 8.78
C ARG A 87 -4.64 -14.18 9.65
N PHE A 88 -5.17 -14.42 10.85
CA PHE A 88 -5.71 -13.39 11.73
C PHE A 88 -4.72 -12.25 12.02
N SER A 89 -3.47 -12.59 12.35
CA SER A 89 -2.39 -11.65 12.67
C SER A 89 -1.78 -10.97 11.44
N GLN A 90 -2.13 -11.39 10.23
CA GLN A 90 -1.61 -10.72 9.04
C GLN A 90 -2.25 -9.32 8.92
N PRO A 91 -1.53 -8.31 8.46
CA PRO A 91 -2.15 -7.02 8.18
C PRO A 91 -3.06 -7.12 6.96
N VAL A 92 -4.17 -6.38 6.98
CA VAL A 92 -4.92 -6.05 5.77
C VAL A 92 -4.15 -4.95 5.05
N ILE A 93 -3.74 -5.24 3.82
CA ILE A 93 -2.91 -4.36 3.02
C ILE A 93 -3.78 -3.63 2.01
N ILE A 94 -3.67 -2.32 1.97
CA ILE A 94 -4.32 -1.45 0.99
C ILE A 94 -3.23 -0.68 0.26
N ASN A 95 -3.10 -0.87 -1.05
CA ASN A 95 -2.17 -0.15 -1.91
C ASN A 95 -2.88 0.24 -3.23
N ASN A 96 -2.10 0.66 -4.23
CA ASN A 96 -2.63 1.10 -5.52
C ASN A 96 -3.39 0.01 -6.32
N THR A 97 -3.10 -1.26 -6.09
CA THR A 97 -3.58 -2.40 -6.91
C THR A 97 -4.23 -3.52 -6.09
N THR A 98 -4.18 -3.45 -4.76
CA THR A 98 -4.65 -4.46 -3.82
C THR A 98 -5.33 -3.77 -2.63
N PRO A 99 -6.50 -4.25 -2.17
CA PRO A 99 -7.26 -5.36 -2.74
C PRO A 99 -8.13 -4.93 -3.93
N PHE A 100 -8.11 -3.64 -4.27
CA PHE A 100 -8.85 -3.10 -5.40
C PHE A 100 -7.94 -2.97 -6.62
N ALA A 101 -8.44 -3.38 -7.79
CA ALA A 101 -7.75 -3.08 -9.04
C ALA A 101 -7.55 -1.57 -9.23
N GLN A 102 -6.42 -1.20 -9.84
CA GLN A 102 -6.12 0.19 -10.14
C GLN A 102 -7.18 0.77 -11.09
N ALA A 103 -7.73 1.94 -10.74
CA ALA A 103 -8.72 2.64 -11.55
C ALA A 103 -8.12 3.94 -12.13
N GLY A 104 -7.65 3.86 -13.37
CA GLY A 104 -7.00 4.97 -14.07
C GLY A 104 -5.70 5.40 -13.38
N ASN A 105 -5.49 6.72 -13.30
CA ASN A 105 -4.26 7.31 -12.74
C ASN A 105 -4.35 7.61 -11.24
N ARG A 106 -5.49 7.36 -10.59
CA ARG A 106 -5.66 7.63 -9.15
C ARG A 106 -4.86 6.62 -8.34
N LYS A 107 -4.06 7.14 -7.40
CA LYS A 107 -3.24 6.39 -6.46
C LYS A 107 -3.93 6.29 -5.10
N LEU A 108 -3.29 5.62 -4.14
CA LEU A 108 -3.79 5.33 -2.80
C LEU A 108 -4.38 6.57 -2.09
N ASP A 109 -3.72 7.73 -2.21
CA ASP A 109 -4.08 9.03 -1.63
C ASP A 109 -5.30 9.72 -2.26
N GLY A 110 -5.69 9.29 -3.47
CA GLY A 110 -6.84 9.79 -4.22
C GLY A 110 -8.21 9.26 -3.73
N TYR A 111 -8.22 8.41 -2.71
CA TYR A 111 -9.43 7.79 -2.16
C TYR A 111 -9.53 7.97 -0.64
N SER A 112 -10.76 7.92 -0.14
CA SER A 112 -11.03 7.56 1.25
C SER A 112 -11.39 6.08 1.32
N TYR A 113 -11.11 5.45 2.45
CA TYR A 113 -11.38 4.03 2.66
C TYR A 113 -12.22 3.84 3.91
N GLN A 114 -13.14 2.88 3.85
CA GLN A 114 -13.87 2.43 5.01
C GLN A 114 -13.64 0.94 5.17
N LEU A 115 -13.08 0.56 6.31
CA LEU A 115 -13.01 -0.82 6.76
C LEU A 115 -14.18 -1.06 7.71
N TYR A 116 -14.91 -2.16 7.53
CA TYR A 116 -15.91 -2.57 8.50
C TYR A 116 -15.99 -4.09 8.63
N LEU A 117 -16.37 -4.53 9.84
CA LEU A 117 -16.57 -5.93 10.16
C LEU A 117 -18.07 -6.21 10.22
N ALA A 118 -18.54 -7.22 9.50
CA ALA A 118 -19.93 -7.64 9.49
C ALA A 118 -20.04 -9.12 9.11
N PRO A 119 -21.04 -9.86 9.64
CA PRO A 119 -21.25 -11.26 9.26
C PRO A 119 -21.71 -11.41 7.79
N ALA A 120 -22.33 -10.37 7.22
CA ALA A 120 -22.76 -10.32 5.83
C ALA A 120 -22.77 -8.88 5.31
N ARG A 121 -22.66 -8.69 3.99
CA ARG A 121 -22.54 -7.35 3.37
C ARG A 121 -23.68 -6.39 3.72
N ARG A 122 -24.90 -6.91 3.90
CA ARG A 122 -26.10 -6.14 4.25
C ARG A 122 -26.40 -6.11 5.76
N ALA A 123 -25.61 -6.80 6.57
CA ALA A 123 -25.80 -6.83 8.02
C ALA A 123 -25.26 -5.53 8.67
N ALA A 124 -25.75 -5.22 9.87
CA ALA A 124 -25.22 -4.12 10.65
C ALA A 124 -23.73 -4.38 11.00
N PRO A 125 -22.83 -3.41 10.74
CA PRO A 125 -21.42 -3.57 11.09
C PRO A 125 -21.20 -3.59 12.61
N THR A 126 -20.34 -4.48 13.07
CA THR A 126 -19.92 -4.57 14.48
C THR A 126 -18.74 -3.66 14.81
N PHE A 127 -18.01 -3.23 13.78
CA PHE A 127 -16.89 -2.31 13.87
C PHE A 127 -16.74 -1.54 12.56
N ARG A 128 -16.27 -0.29 12.65
CA ARG A 128 -15.98 0.58 11.51
C ARG A 128 -14.70 1.36 11.78
N LEU A 129 -13.87 1.49 10.77
CA LEU A 129 -12.72 2.38 10.72
C LEU A 129 -12.75 3.12 9.38
N THR A 130 -12.56 4.43 9.41
CA THR A 130 -12.46 5.25 8.21
C THR A 130 -11.03 5.76 8.09
N ILE A 131 -10.43 5.59 6.92
CA ILE A 131 -9.22 6.28 6.49
C ILE A 131 -9.69 7.45 5.62
N ASP A 132 -9.62 8.66 6.15
CA ASP A 132 -10.13 9.85 5.46
C ASP A 132 -9.20 10.27 4.33
N SER A 133 -7.89 10.16 4.58
CA SER A 133 -6.86 10.42 3.59
C SER A 133 -5.56 9.73 3.96
N VAL A 134 -4.76 9.47 2.93
CA VAL A 134 -3.36 9.06 3.07
C VAL A 134 -2.52 10.15 2.43
N GLN A 135 -1.43 10.55 3.09
CA GLN A 135 -0.41 11.40 2.48
C GLN A 135 0.84 10.57 2.29
N LEU A 136 1.31 10.52 1.05
CA LEU A 136 2.51 9.83 0.64
C LEU A 136 3.50 10.89 0.15
N ASN A 137 4.70 10.90 0.72
CA ASN A 137 5.84 11.57 0.12
C ASN A 137 6.78 10.49 -0.41
N THR A 138 6.91 10.43 -1.72
CA THR A 138 7.72 9.41 -2.40
C THR A 138 8.83 10.10 -3.16
N ASP A 139 10.00 9.48 -3.13
CA ASP A 139 11.16 9.91 -3.91
C ASP A 139 11.65 8.77 -4.79
N PHE A 140 12.35 9.14 -5.85
CA PHE A 140 13.00 8.20 -6.75
C PHE A 140 14.46 8.09 -6.36
N ARG A 141 14.88 6.91 -5.95
CA ARG A 141 16.30 6.59 -5.77
C ARG A 141 16.83 5.98 -7.05
N ALA A 142 17.76 6.67 -7.70
CA ALA A 142 18.44 6.16 -8.88
C ALA A 142 19.72 5.44 -8.48
N GLU A 143 19.78 4.14 -8.72
CA GLU A 143 20.99 3.32 -8.55
C GLU A 143 21.36 2.70 -9.89
N GLY A 144 22.36 3.29 -10.55
CA GLY A 144 22.75 2.88 -11.91
C GLY A 144 21.62 3.11 -12.92
N CYS A 145 21.21 2.05 -13.63
CA CYS A 145 20.07 2.09 -14.56
C CYS A 145 18.69 1.89 -13.90
N CYS A 146 18.62 1.69 -12.59
CA CYS A 146 17.38 1.40 -11.89
C CYS A 146 16.85 2.66 -11.20
N THR A 147 15.54 2.88 -11.28
CA THR A 147 14.82 3.85 -10.44
C THR A 147 13.92 3.09 -9.48
N CYS A 148 14.26 3.09 -8.20
CA CYS A 148 13.43 2.51 -7.15
C CYS A 148 12.53 3.59 -6.53
N PHE A 149 11.31 3.20 -6.19
CA PHE A 149 10.41 4.04 -5.41
C PHE A 149 10.72 3.87 -3.92
N GLU A 150 10.91 4.99 -3.23
CA GLU A 150 11.03 5.03 -1.79
C GLU A 150 9.95 5.91 -1.19
N ASN A 151 9.34 5.45 -0.11
CA ASN A 151 8.44 6.27 0.66
C ASN A 151 9.17 6.92 1.82
N ASN A 152 9.38 8.24 1.74
CA ASN A 152 10.02 9.02 2.78
C ASN A 152 9.05 9.53 3.85
N ARG A 153 7.74 9.48 3.58
CA ARG A 153 6.72 9.82 4.56
C ARG A 153 5.36 9.21 4.21
N LYS A 154 4.78 8.45 5.14
CA LYS A 154 3.46 7.84 5.00
C LYS A 154 2.58 8.19 6.20
N LEU A 155 1.64 9.10 6.00
CA LEU A 155 0.72 9.54 7.04
C LEU A 155 -0.70 9.08 6.73
N VAL A 156 -1.38 8.50 7.72
CA VAL A 156 -2.74 7.97 7.59
C VAL A 156 -3.66 8.72 8.55
N TYR A 157 -4.66 9.41 8.00
CA TYR A 157 -5.67 10.15 8.77
C TYR A 157 -6.90 9.29 8.96
N LEU A 158 -7.38 9.16 10.20
CA LEU A 158 -8.44 8.23 10.57
C LEU A 158 -9.60 8.92 11.28
N ASN A 159 -10.83 8.49 10.97
CA ASN A 159 -12.07 8.85 11.67
C ASN A 159 -12.25 10.38 11.91
N GLY A 160 -11.81 11.21 10.97
CA GLY A 160 -11.85 12.67 11.06
C GLY A 160 -10.80 13.28 11.99
N ASN A 161 -9.86 12.50 12.52
CA ASN A 161 -8.79 13.00 13.37
C ASN A 161 -7.76 13.79 12.54
N LEU A 162 -7.34 14.95 13.06
CA LEU A 162 -6.32 15.80 12.46
C LEU A 162 -4.89 15.33 12.72
N THR A 163 -4.68 14.49 13.74
CA THR A 163 -3.39 13.86 14.01
C THR A 163 -3.28 12.57 13.22
N PRO A 164 -2.36 12.46 12.25
CA PRO A 164 -2.17 11.25 11.48
C PRO A 164 -1.43 10.18 12.29
N PHE A 165 -1.61 8.93 11.88
CA PHE A 165 -0.72 7.84 12.23
C PHE A 165 0.42 7.79 11.22
N ASP A 166 1.65 7.80 11.73
CA ASP A 166 2.85 7.70 10.91
C ASP A 166 3.18 6.22 10.67
N GLN A 167 3.08 5.80 9.41
CA GLN A 167 3.43 4.46 8.93
C GLN A 167 4.72 4.48 8.10
N THR A 168 5.56 5.51 8.28
CA THR A 168 6.86 5.60 7.59
C THR A 168 7.81 4.54 8.14
N ASP A 169 8.42 3.76 7.24
CA ASP A 169 9.51 2.85 7.60
C ASP A 169 10.81 3.63 7.79
N LEU A 170 11.23 3.78 9.04
CA LEU A 170 12.46 4.49 9.38
C LEU A 170 13.74 3.79 8.88
N THR A 171 13.64 2.49 8.54
CA THR A 171 14.77 1.73 7.99
C THR A 171 14.99 1.96 6.50
N ARG A 172 14.04 2.65 5.82
CA ARG A 172 14.06 2.91 4.37
C ARG A 172 14.20 1.66 3.50
N ASN A 173 13.66 0.54 3.98
CA ASN A 173 13.60 -0.70 3.21
C ASN A 173 12.18 -0.93 2.66
N ASN A 174 11.35 0.13 2.64
CA ASN A 174 9.93 0.08 2.31
C ASN A 174 9.19 -1.05 3.07
N GLY A 175 9.57 -1.29 4.32
CA GLY A 175 8.89 -2.23 5.19
C GLY A 175 7.44 -1.81 5.48
N LEU A 176 6.58 -2.79 5.71
CA LEU A 176 5.21 -2.51 6.14
C LEU A 176 5.20 -2.15 7.63
N VAL A 177 4.84 -0.92 7.96
CA VAL A 177 4.56 -0.48 9.34
C VAL A 177 3.03 -0.47 9.54
N PRO A 178 2.44 -1.52 10.12
CA PRO A 178 0.99 -1.60 10.25
C PRO A 178 0.47 -0.68 11.36
N LEU A 179 -0.75 -0.17 11.16
CA LEU A 179 -1.55 0.44 12.21
C LEU A 179 -2.25 -0.68 12.98
N THR A 180 -2.03 -0.72 14.29
CA THR A 180 -2.78 -1.61 15.17
C THR A 180 -4.19 -1.07 15.41
N ILE A 181 -5.18 -1.82 14.98
CA ILE A 181 -6.60 -1.55 15.19
C ILE A 181 -7.06 -2.22 16.49
N SER A 182 -7.62 -1.42 17.39
CA SER A 182 -8.30 -1.85 18.61
C SER A 182 -9.81 -1.64 18.51
N ARG A 183 -10.58 -2.38 19.31
CA ARG A 183 -12.04 -2.26 19.43
C ARG A 183 -12.49 -0.94 20.06
N LYS A 184 -11.68 -0.44 20.98
CA LYS A 184 -11.89 0.86 21.62
C LYS A 184 -10.92 1.85 20.97
N PRO A 185 -11.41 2.99 20.44
CA PRO A 185 -10.54 4.10 20.08
C PRO A 185 -9.83 4.66 21.30
#